data_AF-A0A231GUM9-F1
#
_entry.id   AF-A0A231GUM9-F1
#
_cell.length_a   1.000
_cell.length_b   1.000
_cell.length_c   1.000
_cell.angle_alpha   90.00
_cell.angle_beta   90.00
_cell.angle_gamma   90.00
#
_symmetry.space_group_name_H-M   'P 1'
#
loop_
_entity.id
_entity.type
_entity.pdbx_description
1 polymer ?
#
loop_
_entity_poly.entity_id
_entity_poly.type
_entity_poly.pdbx_seq_one_letter_code
_entity_poly.pdbx_strand_id
1 'polypeptide(L)'
;MLVRIRYGQLELLRATQFAEPFDIASSTTTPTAAKEGDPGVTPHMEPNENTRSLAMARTRAHSADPRIHPHRPQTGPDRGMAVYQSLVTADDDSDEGGPTARARSPWADDGPWRGRGQPPTRDGINPYLPSSGLQISPHQPPVSGGPPTPESRDEGTSSRPEEAELDRIIAAELEEHRVFEGFATVGRQITHSELAEQTSLSKEHIGKILRGQRRVNVRTLQTFAAPLGLPHEVRDHLAELILRNETSARAAPEPGPAPADMKQQLTATRFPAILLTAGLFDIAAANDAAVQKLPRLLEAGNFLRWLVYDPMARLVFAGSAWHEVTTVFTYALHYLSRGTVPEQARAALIAELSTQPEFPRMWTARIDGQLFPLHTTIADPTHSSQATPIALTVSTPWRAPARHLNISLVPST
;
A
#
# COMPACT_ATOMS: atom_id res chain seq x y z
N MET A 1 -23.31 8.66 8.66
CA MET A 1 -22.54 8.00 9.71
C MET A 1 -21.09 7.94 9.23
N LEU A 2 -20.23 8.85 9.70
CA LEU A 2 -18.81 8.83 9.39
C LEU A 2 -18.07 8.15 10.54
N VAL A 3 -17.31 7.11 10.22
CA VAL A 3 -16.39 6.45 11.16
C VAL A 3 -14.99 6.89 10.79
N ARG A 4 -14.31 7.59 11.70
CA ARG A 4 -12.90 7.96 11.55
C ARG A 4 -12.07 7.00 12.40
N ILE A 5 -11.20 6.22 11.76
CA ILE A 5 -10.29 5.32 12.47
C ILE A 5 -8.97 6.08 12.67
N ARG A 6 -8.59 6.30 13.93
CA ARG A 6 -7.21 6.66 14.32
C ARG A 6 -6.76 5.66 15.38
N TYR A 7 -5.58 5.07 15.19
CA TYR A 7 -4.86 4.27 16.19
C TYR A 7 -5.70 3.19 16.92
N GLY A 8 -6.46 2.37 16.18
CA GLY A 8 -7.00 1.12 16.73
C GLY A 8 -8.09 1.25 17.80
N GLN A 9 -8.68 2.44 18.02
CA GLN A 9 -9.91 2.58 18.80
C GLN A 9 -11.08 3.05 17.91
N LEU A 10 -12.22 2.35 18.06
CA LEU A 10 -13.50 2.71 17.47
C LEU A 10 -14.16 3.77 18.36
N GLU A 11 -14.08 5.04 17.98
CA GLU A 11 -14.90 6.09 18.59
C GLU A 11 -16.18 6.33 17.77
N LEU A 12 -17.32 6.19 18.43
CA LEU A 12 -18.64 6.42 17.85
C LEU A 12 -19.03 7.90 18.04
N LEU A 13 -18.90 8.71 16.99
CA LEU A 13 -19.37 10.10 17.03
C LEU A 13 -20.91 10.12 17.00
N ARG A 14 -21.54 10.45 18.13
CA ARG A 14 -22.96 10.81 18.18
C ARG A 14 -23.13 12.21 17.59
N ALA A 15 -23.88 12.30 16.50
CA ALA A 15 -24.34 13.57 15.96
C ALA A 15 -25.51 14.07 16.82
N THR A 16 -25.26 15.09 17.64
CA THR A 16 -26.33 15.89 18.27
C THR A 16 -26.29 17.31 17.72
N GLN A 17 -27.42 17.67 17.09
CA GLN A 17 -28.02 19.01 17.00
C GLN A 17 -27.28 20.10 16.22
N PHE A 18 -27.78 20.39 15.02
CA PHE A 18 -28.32 21.72 14.68
C PHE A 18 -29.40 21.53 13.60
N ALA A 19 -30.66 21.77 13.97
CA ALA A 19 -31.79 21.89 13.05
C ALA A 19 -32.45 23.23 13.36
N GLU A 20 -32.32 24.19 12.45
CA GLU A 20 -33.12 25.40 12.39
C GLU A 20 -33.93 25.32 11.08
N PRO A 21 -35.26 25.54 11.11
CA PRO A 21 -36.10 25.45 9.92
C PRO A 21 -36.03 26.75 9.10
N PHE A 22 -35.78 26.61 7.79
CA PHE A 22 -35.97 27.71 6.83
C PHE A 22 -37.43 27.70 6.36
N ASP A 23 -38.19 28.70 6.81
CA ASP A 23 -39.52 29.03 6.32
C ASP A 23 -39.43 29.78 4.98
N ILE A 24 -40.12 29.30 3.95
CA ILE A 24 -40.27 30.00 2.67
C ILE A 24 -41.68 30.61 2.66
N ALA A 25 -41.77 31.89 3.00
CA ALA A 25 -42.97 32.70 2.76
C ALA A 25 -42.75 33.62 1.55
N SER A 26 -43.72 33.56 0.63
CA SER A 26 -43.83 34.35 -0.58
C SER A 26 -43.94 35.85 -0.29
N SER A 27 -43.26 36.69 -1.06
CA SER A 27 -43.56 38.12 -1.17
C SER A 27 -43.43 38.58 -2.61
N THR A 28 -44.59 38.90 -3.18
CA THR A 28 -44.82 39.52 -4.47
C THR A 28 -44.61 41.03 -4.34
N THR A 29 -43.72 41.64 -5.13
CA THR A 29 -43.79 43.09 -5.37
C THR A 29 -43.22 43.49 -6.73
N THR A 30 -44.10 43.94 -7.62
CA THR A 30 -43.81 44.77 -8.81
C THR A 30 -43.46 46.20 -8.36
N PRO A 31 -42.60 46.94 -9.08
CA PRO A 31 -43.11 48.07 -9.89
C PRO A 31 -42.36 48.21 -11.23
N THR A 32 -43.05 48.38 -12.36
CA THR A 32 -43.52 49.65 -12.98
C THR A 32 -42.45 50.37 -13.79
N ALA A 33 -42.84 50.66 -15.03
CA ALA A 33 -42.06 51.05 -16.20
C ALA A 33 -41.72 52.55 -16.32
N ALA A 34 -40.83 52.81 -17.30
CA ALA A 34 -40.52 54.03 -18.08
C ALA A 34 -39.01 54.34 -17.99
N LYS A 35 -38.25 54.63 -19.05
CA LYS A 35 -38.58 55.38 -20.28
C LYS A 35 -37.48 55.16 -21.34
N GLU A 36 -37.86 55.20 -22.61
CA GLU A 36 -36.99 55.26 -23.81
C GLU A 36 -36.10 56.52 -23.85
N GLY A 37 -34.95 56.43 -24.55
CA GLY A 37 -34.17 57.59 -24.98
C GLY A 37 -32.75 57.28 -25.48
N ASP A 38 -32.65 56.84 -26.74
CA ASP A 38 -31.65 57.10 -27.82
C ASP A 38 -30.11 57.06 -27.60
N PRO A 39 -29.31 56.70 -28.64
CA PRO A 39 -27.92 56.26 -28.54
C PRO A 39 -26.89 57.33 -28.92
N GLY A 40 -25.63 57.11 -28.55
CA GLY A 40 -24.53 57.79 -29.21
C GLY A 40 -23.21 57.79 -28.44
N VAL A 41 -22.15 57.57 -29.20
CA VAL A 41 -20.74 57.90 -28.91
C VAL A 41 -19.92 56.81 -28.20
N THR A 42 -19.34 55.95 -29.04
CA THR A 42 -18.08 55.23 -28.84
C THR A 42 -16.91 56.17 -28.54
N PRO A 43 -15.99 55.82 -27.63
CA PRO A 43 -14.62 56.30 -27.71
C PRO A 43 -13.70 55.24 -28.31
N HIS A 44 -12.97 55.69 -29.33
CA HIS A 44 -11.76 55.09 -29.86
C HIS A 44 -10.80 54.64 -28.75
N MET A 45 -10.34 53.39 -28.79
CA MET A 45 -9.06 52.99 -28.23
C MET A 45 -8.22 52.38 -29.34
N GLU A 46 -7.08 53.01 -29.61
CA GLU A 46 -6.03 52.53 -30.52
C GLU A 46 -5.42 51.21 -30.01
N PRO A 47 -5.11 50.25 -30.89
CA PRO A 47 -4.28 49.12 -30.53
C PRO A 47 -2.79 49.46 -30.70
N ASN A 48 -2.06 49.32 -29.59
CA ASN A 48 -0.61 49.41 -29.47
C ASN A 48 0.10 48.36 -30.36
N GLU A 49 0.93 48.84 -31.28
CA GLU A 49 1.87 48.07 -32.09
C GLU A 49 3.03 47.55 -31.22
N ASN A 50 3.05 46.27 -30.87
CA ASN A 50 4.31 45.58 -30.57
C ASN A 50 4.15 44.06 -30.50
N THR A 51 4.33 43.37 -31.63
CA THR A 51 5.05 42.08 -31.79
C THR A 51 4.67 41.39 -33.11
N ARG A 52 5.38 41.72 -34.19
CA ARG A 52 5.46 40.85 -35.39
C ARG A 52 6.83 41.00 -36.03
N SER A 53 7.72 40.06 -35.74
CA SER A 53 8.93 39.81 -36.52
C SER A 53 9.48 38.43 -36.17
N LEU A 54 9.11 37.42 -36.97
CA LEU A 54 9.95 36.28 -37.37
C LEU A 54 9.09 35.25 -38.13
N ALA A 55 8.87 35.53 -39.41
CA ALA A 55 8.49 34.52 -40.39
C ALA A 55 9.02 34.95 -41.74
N MET A 56 10.05 34.26 -42.23
CA MET A 56 10.41 34.03 -43.64
C MET A 56 11.86 33.55 -43.70
N ALA A 57 12.06 32.28 -44.09
CA ALA A 57 13.00 31.88 -45.14
C ALA A 57 13.24 30.36 -45.12
N ARG A 58 12.54 29.61 -45.99
CA ARG A 58 13.10 29.02 -47.23
C ARG A 58 12.29 27.82 -47.70
N THR A 59 11.77 27.96 -48.91
CA THR A 59 11.26 26.88 -49.77
C THR A 59 12.11 26.82 -51.02
N ARG A 60 12.62 25.62 -51.35
CA ARG A 60 12.84 25.01 -52.70
C ARG A 60 13.67 23.73 -52.47
N ALA A 61 13.11 22.52 -52.54
CA ALA A 61 12.60 21.74 -53.69
C ALA A 61 13.72 21.05 -54.50
N HIS A 62 13.73 19.70 -54.50
CA HIS A 62 14.11 18.71 -55.55
C HIS A 62 14.00 17.32 -54.88
N SER A 63 12.96 16.50 -55.12
CA SER A 63 12.73 15.56 -56.23
C SER A 63 13.86 14.55 -56.47
N ALA A 64 13.70 13.30 -56.01
CA ALA A 64 13.75 12.06 -56.84
C ALA A 64 13.94 10.76 -56.00
N ASP A 65 13.08 9.78 -56.33
CA ASP A 65 13.29 8.31 -56.39
C ASP A 65 13.24 7.43 -55.10
N PRO A 66 12.27 6.49 -54.98
CA PRO A 66 12.23 5.49 -53.92
C PRO A 66 12.79 4.13 -54.40
N ARG A 67 13.90 3.69 -53.80
CA ARG A 67 14.37 2.29 -53.93
C ARG A 67 13.91 1.46 -52.73
N ILE A 68 13.09 0.48 -53.08
CA ILE A 68 12.63 -0.64 -52.26
C ILE A 68 13.82 -1.58 -52.00
N HIS A 69 14.11 -1.87 -50.72
CA HIS A 69 14.71 -3.14 -50.32
C HIS A 69 14.17 -3.61 -48.96
N PRO A 70 13.93 -4.93 -48.81
CA PRO A 70 13.23 -5.49 -47.64
C PRO A 70 14.21 -5.79 -46.51
N HIS A 71 13.90 -5.33 -45.29
CA HIS A 71 14.56 -5.81 -44.08
C HIS A 71 13.83 -7.02 -43.50
N ARG A 72 14.57 -8.12 -43.45
CA ARG A 72 14.33 -9.39 -42.78
C ARG A 72 14.21 -9.19 -41.25
N PRO A 73 13.37 -9.96 -40.54
CA PRO A 73 13.20 -9.83 -39.10
C PRO A 73 14.40 -10.44 -38.36
N GLN A 74 14.99 -9.68 -37.43
CA GLN A 74 15.83 -10.23 -36.37
C GLN A 74 14.93 -10.58 -35.18
N THR A 75 14.75 -11.88 -34.98
CA THR A 75 14.37 -12.46 -33.69
C THR A 75 15.58 -12.40 -32.76
N GLY A 76 15.41 -11.72 -31.61
CA GLY A 76 16.38 -11.69 -30.52
C GLY A 76 15.62 -11.78 -29.19
N PRO A 77 16.06 -12.62 -28.23
CA PRO A 77 15.23 -13.06 -27.12
C PRO A 77 15.22 -12.09 -25.94
N ASP A 78 14.07 -12.08 -25.26
CA ASP A 78 13.83 -11.89 -23.82
C ASP A 78 15.06 -11.51 -22.97
N ARG A 79 15.13 -10.23 -22.60
CA ARG A 79 16.12 -9.71 -21.63
C ARG A 79 15.55 -8.75 -20.60
N GLY A 80 14.23 -8.77 -20.39
CA GLY A 80 13.54 -7.81 -19.50
C GLY A 80 13.56 -8.15 -18.01
N MET A 81 13.67 -9.44 -17.61
CA MET A 81 13.42 -9.87 -16.22
C MET A 81 14.66 -10.41 -15.47
N ALA A 82 15.76 -10.68 -16.18
CA ALA A 82 16.96 -11.28 -15.55
C ALA A 82 17.79 -10.31 -14.70
N VAL A 83 17.53 -9.00 -14.76
CA VAL A 83 18.34 -7.98 -14.06
C VAL A 83 18.01 -7.91 -12.56
N TYR A 84 16.81 -8.33 -12.13
CA TYR A 84 16.41 -8.25 -10.72
C TYR A 84 16.94 -9.40 -9.85
N GLN A 85 17.17 -10.59 -10.40
CA GLN A 85 17.76 -11.71 -9.64
C GLN A 85 19.29 -11.59 -9.49
N SER A 86 19.96 -10.69 -10.22
CA SER A 86 21.42 -10.57 -10.23
C SER A 86 22.00 -9.51 -9.28
N LEU A 87 21.17 -8.77 -8.53
CA LEU A 87 21.62 -7.68 -7.64
C LEU A 87 21.82 -8.10 -6.17
N VAL A 88 21.71 -9.40 -5.85
CA VAL A 88 21.67 -9.93 -4.46
C VAL A 88 22.98 -10.62 -4.02
N THR A 89 24.08 -10.52 -4.78
CA THR A 89 25.34 -11.16 -4.39
C THR A 89 26.51 -10.19 -4.40
N ALA A 90 26.84 -9.65 -3.22
CA ALA A 90 28.19 -9.47 -2.65
C ALA A 90 28.19 -8.34 -1.61
N ASP A 91 27.80 -8.63 -0.37
CA ASP A 91 28.32 -7.88 0.79
C ASP A 91 29.59 -8.61 1.24
N ASP A 92 30.73 -8.21 0.67
CA ASP A 92 32.06 -8.56 1.17
C ASP A 92 32.43 -7.55 2.27
N ASP A 93 31.82 -7.73 3.44
CA ASP A 93 32.28 -7.10 4.69
C ASP A 93 33.54 -7.86 5.16
N SER A 94 34.64 -7.66 4.44
CA SER A 94 35.95 -8.10 4.88
C SER A 94 36.40 -7.26 6.08
N ASP A 95 36.54 -7.94 7.22
CA ASP A 95 37.20 -7.49 8.44
C ASP A 95 38.58 -6.87 8.12
N GLU A 96 38.73 -5.56 8.31
CA GLU A 96 40.04 -4.95 8.58
C GLU A 96 40.05 -4.35 9.99
N GLY A 97 40.67 -5.10 10.90
CA GLY A 97 41.09 -4.59 12.20
C GLY A 97 42.29 -3.66 12.06
N GLY A 98 42.20 -2.49 12.67
CA GLY A 98 43.33 -1.56 12.86
C GLY A 98 43.00 -0.46 13.88
N PRO A 99 43.80 -0.23 14.93
CA PRO A 99 43.44 0.64 16.05
C PRO A 99 44.02 2.05 15.90
N THR A 100 43.24 3.11 16.17
CA THR A 100 43.80 4.41 16.59
C THR A 100 42.82 5.28 17.39
N ALA A 101 43.23 5.51 18.65
CA ALA A 101 43.26 6.78 19.39
C ALA A 101 42.14 7.83 19.27
N ARG A 102 41.47 8.03 20.41
CA ARG A 102 41.13 9.32 21.08
C ARG A 102 41.06 10.59 20.22
N ALA A 103 39.89 11.21 20.23
CA ALA A 103 39.77 12.66 20.43
C ALA A 103 38.61 12.94 21.40
N ARG A 104 38.95 13.47 22.57
CA ARG A 104 38.02 14.18 23.46
C ARG A 104 37.71 15.53 22.82
N SER A 105 36.46 15.97 22.88
CA SER A 105 36.16 17.40 22.74
C SER A 105 35.52 17.92 24.03
N PRO A 106 35.89 19.13 24.51
CA PRO A 106 35.60 19.59 25.86
C PRO A 106 34.73 20.85 25.87
N TRP A 107 33.52 20.82 26.42
CA TRP A 107 32.90 22.02 27.00
C TRP A 107 32.08 21.64 28.22
N ALA A 108 32.50 22.22 29.34
CA ALA A 108 31.91 22.21 30.67
C ALA A 108 30.75 23.23 30.73
N ASP A 109 29.65 22.87 31.39
CA ASP A 109 29.24 23.35 32.74
C ASP A 109 28.57 24.73 32.74
N ASP A 110 27.31 24.77 33.22
CA ASP A 110 26.95 25.45 34.47
C ASP A 110 25.49 25.15 34.87
N GLY A 111 25.29 24.69 36.12
CA GLY A 111 23.98 24.38 36.74
C GLY A 111 23.23 25.64 37.25
N PRO A 112 22.57 25.66 38.43
CA PRO A 112 22.05 24.58 39.29
C PRO A 112 20.61 24.82 39.86
N TRP A 113 20.10 23.87 40.68
CA TRP A 113 19.18 23.97 41.85
C TRP A 113 17.90 23.09 41.89
N ARG A 114 17.98 22.10 42.80
CA ARG A 114 17.02 21.61 43.84
C ARG A 114 15.53 21.36 43.53
N GLY A 115 15.14 20.10 43.74
CA GLY A 115 14.48 19.65 44.98
C GLY A 115 12.96 19.82 45.12
N ARG A 116 12.25 18.68 45.11
CA ARG A 116 10.95 18.31 45.76
C ARG A 116 10.37 17.15 44.94
N GLY A 117 9.79 16.07 45.45
CA GLY A 117 9.39 15.59 46.77
C GLY A 117 8.44 14.41 46.48
N GLN A 118 8.65 13.25 47.10
CA GLN A 118 7.75 12.10 47.01
C GLN A 118 6.38 12.42 47.64
N PRO A 119 5.28 11.91 47.09
CA PRO A 119 4.07 11.66 47.86
C PRO A 119 3.87 10.16 48.17
N PRO A 120 3.15 9.83 49.26
CA PRO A 120 3.17 8.53 49.90
C PRO A 120 2.18 7.51 49.33
N THR A 121 2.50 6.25 49.60
CA THR A 121 1.67 5.04 49.52
C THR A 121 0.36 5.20 50.30
N ARG A 122 -0.75 4.78 49.70
CA ARG A 122 -2.06 4.69 50.35
C ARG A 122 -2.58 3.27 50.26
N ASP A 123 -2.82 2.70 51.44
CA ASP A 123 -3.55 1.46 51.69
C ASP A 123 -4.94 1.49 51.07
N GLY A 124 -5.28 0.40 50.39
CA GLY A 124 -6.57 0.16 49.76
C GLY A 124 -6.99 -1.29 49.90
N ILE A 125 -7.70 -1.55 51.00
CA ILE A 125 -8.39 -2.80 51.35
C ILE A 125 -9.34 -3.18 50.21
N ASN A 126 -9.27 -4.40 49.69
CA ASN A 126 -10.26 -4.98 48.78
C ASN A 126 -10.87 -6.24 49.42
N PRO A 127 -12.11 -6.18 49.95
CA PRO A 127 -12.88 -7.36 50.34
C PRO A 127 -13.74 -7.81 49.15
N TYR A 128 -13.82 -9.12 48.93
CA TYR A 128 -14.83 -9.90 48.16
C TYR A 128 -14.17 -10.92 47.21
N LEU A 129 -13.94 -12.13 47.73
CA LEU A 129 -13.98 -13.36 46.94
C LEU A 129 -14.79 -14.42 47.71
N PRO A 130 -15.75 -15.10 47.07
CA PRO A 130 -16.53 -16.16 47.70
C PRO A 130 -15.78 -17.49 47.73
N SER A 131 -15.78 -18.10 48.90
CA SER A 131 -15.28 -19.44 49.21
C SER A 131 -16.02 -20.52 48.40
N SER A 132 -15.27 -21.30 47.62
CA SER A 132 -15.73 -22.60 47.10
C SER A 132 -14.84 -23.69 47.70
N GLY A 133 -15.49 -24.61 48.42
CA GLY A 133 -14.84 -25.69 49.15
C GLY A 133 -14.23 -26.74 48.21
N LEU A 134 -12.99 -27.10 48.49
CA LEU A 134 -12.34 -28.28 47.95
C LEU A 134 -12.35 -29.37 49.03
N GLN A 135 -13.06 -30.46 48.74
CA GLN A 135 -13.00 -31.72 49.48
C GLN A 135 -11.62 -32.35 49.31
N ILE A 136 -10.97 -32.65 50.43
CA ILE A 136 -9.72 -33.41 50.49
C ILE A 136 -10.12 -34.90 50.58
N SER A 137 -9.81 -35.69 49.56
CA SER A 137 -9.79 -37.16 49.65
C SER A 137 -8.39 -37.63 50.05
N PRO A 138 -8.26 -38.62 50.96
CA PRO A 138 -6.96 -39.15 51.35
C PRO A 138 -6.59 -40.42 50.54
N HIS A 139 -5.28 -40.67 50.50
CA HIS A 139 -4.59 -41.94 50.22
C HIS A 139 -4.40 -42.40 48.78
N GLN A 140 -3.20 -42.15 48.25
CA GLN A 140 -2.46 -43.12 47.43
C GLN A 140 -1.06 -43.37 48.02
N PRO A 141 -0.57 -44.62 48.04
CA PRO A 141 0.76 -44.96 48.52
C PRO A 141 1.88 -44.60 47.53
N PRO A 142 3.14 -44.47 48.00
CA PRO A 142 4.26 -44.03 47.17
C PRO A 142 4.71 -45.12 46.17
N VAL A 143 4.65 -44.79 44.88
CA VAL A 143 5.31 -45.55 43.82
C VAL A 143 6.78 -45.12 43.79
N SER A 144 7.70 -46.06 44.05
CA SER A 144 9.14 -45.88 43.89
C SER A 144 9.47 -45.55 42.44
N GLY A 145 9.78 -44.29 42.17
CA GLY A 145 10.31 -43.81 40.89
C GLY A 145 11.84 -43.90 40.87
N GLY A 146 12.37 -44.70 39.94
CA GLY A 146 13.78 -44.61 39.54
C GLY A 146 14.07 -43.26 38.86
N PRO A 147 15.34 -42.84 38.79
CA PRO A 147 15.71 -41.56 38.19
C PRO A 147 15.29 -41.54 36.72
N PRO A 148 14.50 -40.54 36.26
CA PRO A 148 14.18 -40.40 34.86
C PRO A 148 15.48 -40.18 34.09
N THR A 149 15.76 -41.06 33.15
CA THR A 149 16.81 -40.89 32.17
C THR A 149 16.55 -39.58 31.43
N PRO A 150 17.55 -38.72 31.18
CA PRO A 150 17.35 -37.53 30.36
C PRO A 150 17.08 -38.00 28.93
N GLU A 151 15.81 -38.25 28.63
CA GLU A 151 15.32 -38.31 27.27
C GLU A 151 15.67 -36.96 26.65
N SER A 152 16.69 -36.99 25.79
CA SER A 152 17.00 -35.96 24.83
C SER A 152 15.71 -35.66 24.09
N ARG A 153 15.01 -34.61 24.54
CA ARG A 153 13.97 -33.92 23.78
C ARG A 153 14.68 -33.39 22.54
N ASP A 154 14.75 -34.26 21.54
CA ASP A 154 14.97 -33.85 20.18
C ASP A 154 13.69 -33.10 19.80
N GLU A 155 13.64 -31.82 20.16
CA GLU A 155 12.72 -30.83 19.61
C GLU A 155 13.10 -30.61 18.14
N GLY A 156 13.01 -31.71 17.38
CA GLY A 156 13.07 -31.73 15.94
C GLY A 156 11.89 -30.91 15.47
N THR A 157 12.14 -29.61 15.31
CA THR A 157 11.29 -28.61 14.69
C THR A 157 11.16 -29.00 13.22
N SER A 158 10.40 -30.06 12.97
CA SER A 158 9.90 -30.43 11.64
C SER A 158 8.87 -29.37 11.27
N SER A 159 9.37 -28.18 10.96
CA SER A 159 8.58 -27.10 10.39
C SER A 159 7.97 -27.65 9.13
N ARG A 160 6.64 -27.52 8.99
CA ARG A 160 5.97 -27.93 7.76
C ARG A 160 6.62 -27.21 6.58
N PRO A 161 6.79 -27.86 5.41
CA PRO A 161 7.40 -27.22 4.23
C PRO A 161 6.74 -25.88 3.87
N GLU A 162 5.43 -25.76 4.08
CA GLU A 162 4.66 -24.53 3.86
C GLU A 162 5.03 -23.41 4.84
N GLU A 163 5.29 -23.73 6.11
CA GLU A 163 5.71 -22.73 7.11
C GLU A 163 7.09 -22.14 6.76
N ALA A 164 8.01 -23.02 6.34
CA ALA A 164 9.32 -22.62 5.87
C ALA A 164 9.28 -21.81 4.56
N GLU A 165 8.22 -21.94 3.76
CA GLU A 165 8.00 -21.12 2.57
C GLU A 165 7.55 -19.70 2.94
N LEU A 166 6.58 -19.55 3.87
CA LEU A 166 6.15 -18.23 4.34
C LEU A 166 7.27 -17.45 5.00
N ASP A 167 8.09 -18.10 5.85
CA ASP A 167 9.26 -17.46 6.45
C ASP A 167 10.26 -16.97 5.40
N ARG A 168 10.47 -17.74 4.31
CA ARG A 168 11.32 -17.33 3.18
C ARG A 168 10.73 -16.16 2.40
N ILE A 169 9.41 -16.13 2.18
CA ILE A 169 8.72 -15.03 1.52
C ILE A 169 8.85 -13.75 2.36
N ILE A 170 8.57 -13.82 3.67
CA ILE A 170 8.69 -12.67 4.58
C ILE A 170 10.13 -12.15 4.61
N ALA A 171 11.12 -13.04 4.68
CA ALA A 171 12.53 -12.67 4.66
C ALA A 171 12.92 -11.97 3.36
N ALA A 172 12.50 -12.52 2.21
CA ALA A 172 12.76 -11.93 0.89
C ALA A 172 12.14 -10.54 0.76
N GLU A 173 10.94 -10.31 1.31
CA GLU A 173 10.30 -8.99 1.32
C GLU A 173 11.04 -7.96 2.16
N LEU A 174 11.43 -8.35 3.38
CA LEU A 174 12.21 -7.47 4.24
C LEU A 174 13.57 -7.11 3.61
N GLU A 175 14.21 -8.10 2.99
CA GLU A 175 15.48 -7.89 2.29
C GLU A 175 15.32 -6.99 1.07
N GLU A 176 14.25 -7.19 0.30
CA GLU A 176 13.92 -6.32 -0.82
C GLU A 176 13.76 -4.87 -0.35
N HIS A 177 12.99 -4.63 0.71
CA HIS A 177 12.85 -3.29 1.28
C HIS A 177 14.15 -2.72 1.85
N ARG A 178 15.03 -3.53 2.47
CA ARG A 178 16.36 -3.07 2.91
C ARG A 178 17.19 -2.53 1.76
N VAL A 179 17.19 -3.27 0.64
CA VAL A 179 17.91 -2.87 -0.57
C VAL A 179 17.34 -1.57 -1.12
N PHE A 180 16.01 -1.47 -1.27
CA PHE A 180 15.36 -0.32 -1.90
C PHE A 180 15.28 0.93 -1.03
N GLU A 181 14.92 0.79 0.24
CA GLU A 181 14.79 1.93 1.16
C GLU A 181 16.11 2.65 1.34
N GLY A 182 17.22 1.90 1.37
CA GLY A 182 18.54 2.52 1.38
C GLY A 182 18.77 3.42 0.18
N PHE A 183 18.44 2.95 -1.03
CA PHE A 183 18.59 3.78 -2.22
C PHE A 183 17.71 5.04 -2.15
N ALA A 184 16.49 4.94 -1.61
CA ALA A 184 15.60 6.07 -1.46
C ALA A 184 16.09 7.10 -0.42
N THR A 185 16.58 6.63 0.72
CA THR A 185 16.91 7.49 1.88
C THR A 185 18.35 8.00 1.89
N VAL A 186 19.31 7.13 1.57
CA VAL A 186 20.75 7.42 1.70
C VAL A 186 21.52 7.23 0.39
N GLY A 187 20.83 6.93 -0.72
CA GLY A 187 21.42 6.73 -2.03
C GLY A 187 22.21 5.41 -2.18
N ARG A 188 22.13 4.51 -1.20
CA ARG A 188 22.76 3.17 -1.21
C ARG A 188 22.00 2.21 -0.30
N GLN A 189 22.15 0.90 -0.47
CA GLN A 189 21.50 -0.08 0.40
C GLN A 189 21.80 0.18 1.90
N ILE A 190 20.80 -0.04 2.76
CA ILE A 190 20.99 0.01 4.23
C ILE A 190 21.78 -1.24 4.62
N THR A 191 22.94 -1.06 5.23
CA THR A 191 23.76 -2.21 5.69
C THR A 191 23.11 -2.92 6.87
N HIS A 192 23.47 -4.18 7.10
CA HIS A 192 23.01 -4.89 8.31
C HIS A 192 23.44 -4.20 9.62
N SER A 193 24.58 -3.50 9.62
CA SER A 193 25.07 -2.75 10.79
C SER A 193 24.17 -1.54 11.10
N GLU A 194 23.80 -0.77 10.08
CA GLU A 194 22.90 0.38 10.24
C GLU A 194 21.51 -0.07 10.69
N LEU A 195 21.01 -1.16 10.10
CA LEU A 195 19.72 -1.72 10.52
C LEU A 195 19.76 -2.23 11.96
N ALA A 196 20.90 -2.79 12.41
CA ALA A 196 21.12 -3.20 13.79
C ALA A 196 21.07 -2.00 14.76
N GLU A 197 21.74 -0.91 14.42
CA GLU A 197 21.73 0.33 15.20
C GLU A 197 20.31 0.90 15.32
N GLN A 198 19.54 0.91 14.24
CA GLN A 198 18.18 1.47 14.23
C GLN A 198 17.14 0.57 14.93
N THR A 199 17.34 -0.75 14.96
CA THR A 199 16.38 -1.71 15.53
C THR A 199 16.74 -2.21 16.92
N SER A 200 17.94 -1.92 17.42
CA SER A 200 18.52 -2.51 18.64
C SER A 200 18.60 -4.05 18.61
N LEU A 201 18.63 -4.65 17.42
CA LEU A 201 18.88 -6.08 17.20
C LEU A 201 20.35 -6.29 16.82
N SER A 202 20.91 -7.47 17.08
CA SER A 202 22.28 -7.75 16.64
C SER A 202 22.35 -7.93 15.11
N LYS A 203 23.47 -7.51 14.50
CA LYS A 203 23.75 -7.70 13.07
C LYS A 203 23.56 -9.17 12.64
N GLU A 204 24.04 -10.10 13.46
CA GLU A 204 23.88 -11.54 13.20
C GLU A 204 22.41 -11.98 13.22
N HIS A 205 21.62 -11.46 14.16
CA HIS A 205 20.20 -11.77 14.26
C HIS A 205 19.41 -11.25 13.05
N ILE A 206 19.69 -10.02 12.62
CA ILE A 206 19.13 -9.43 11.40
C ILE A 206 19.50 -10.27 10.18
N GLY A 207 20.78 -10.62 10.00
CA GLY A 207 21.20 -11.44 8.88
C GLY A 207 20.51 -12.81 8.84
N LYS A 208 20.26 -13.43 10.00
CA LYS A 208 19.49 -14.68 10.09
C LYS A 208 18.02 -14.48 9.70
N ILE A 209 17.40 -13.37 10.10
CA ILE A 209 16.02 -13.03 9.70
C ILE A 209 15.93 -12.81 8.19
N LEU A 210 16.78 -11.96 7.62
CA LEU A 210 16.72 -11.59 6.20
C LEU A 210 17.06 -12.75 5.25
N ARG A 211 17.76 -13.78 5.74
CA ARG A 211 17.98 -15.04 5.02
C ARG A 211 16.90 -16.10 5.23
N GLY A 212 15.85 -15.80 6.01
CA GLY A 212 14.81 -16.77 6.37
C GLY A 212 15.27 -17.90 7.29
N GLN A 213 16.43 -17.73 7.95
CA GLN A 213 16.98 -18.70 8.92
C GLN A 213 16.37 -18.53 10.32
N ARG A 214 15.63 -17.45 10.55
CA ARG A 214 14.93 -17.19 11.80
C ARG A 214 13.57 -16.58 11.53
N ARG A 215 12.54 -17.14 12.18
CA ARG A 215 11.17 -16.67 12.09
C ARG A 215 11.04 -15.22 12.54
N VAL A 216 10.25 -14.45 11.79
CA VAL A 216 9.87 -13.08 12.13
C VAL A 216 8.53 -13.13 12.86
N ASN A 217 8.45 -12.50 14.04
CA ASN A 217 7.17 -12.29 14.71
C ASN A 217 6.68 -10.85 14.48
N VAL A 218 5.41 -10.58 14.80
CA VAL A 218 4.78 -9.27 14.58
C VAL A 218 5.52 -8.13 15.29
N ARG A 219 6.09 -8.36 16.49
CA ARG A 219 6.86 -7.34 17.21
C ARG A 219 8.17 -7.01 16.48
N THR A 220 8.87 -8.02 15.99
CA THR A 220 10.09 -7.85 15.18
C THR A 220 9.78 -7.12 13.86
N LEU A 221 8.65 -7.45 13.21
CA LEU A 221 8.19 -6.71 12.03
C LEU A 221 7.94 -5.22 12.36
N GLN A 222 7.33 -4.91 13.51
CA GLN A 222 7.13 -3.53 13.94
C GLN A 222 8.46 -2.78 14.14
N THR A 223 9.51 -3.45 14.63
CA THR A 223 10.84 -2.83 14.75
C THR A 223 11.50 -2.55 13.40
N PHE A 224 11.23 -3.36 12.37
CA PHE A 224 11.74 -3.13 11.01
C PHE A 224 10.94 -2.09 10.22
N ALA A 225 9.67 -1.87 10.55
CA ALA A 225 8.76 -1.09 9.71
C ALA A 225 9.26 0.33 9.40
N ALA A 226 9.71 1.08 10.42
CA ALA A 226 10.21 2.43 10.21
C ALA A 226 11.60 2.47 9.54
N PRO A 227 12.61 1.69 9.99
CA PRO A 227 13.93 1.61 9.34
C PRO A 227 13.89 1.21 7.86
N LEU A 228 12.94 0.36 7.47
CA LEU A 228 12.80 -0.14 6.11
C LEU A 228 11.76 0.62 5.28
N GLY A 229 11.22 1.74 5.80
CA GLY A 229 10.23 2.56 5.10
C GLY A 229 8.97 1.79 4.68
N LEU A 230 8.59 0.74 5.42
CA LEU A 230 7.50 -0.14 4.99
C LEU A 230 6.17 0.64 4.93
N PRO A 231 5.49 0.68 3.76
CA PRO A 231 4.14 1.21 3.67
C PRO A 231 3.21 0.48 4.66
N HIS A 232 2.19 1.19 5.15
CA HIS A 232 1.25 0.63 6.11
C HIS A 232 0.62 -0.67 5.58
N GLU A 233 0.24 -0.68 4.29
CA GLU A 233 -0.36 -1.81 3.60
C GLU A 233 0.60 -3.01 3.51
N VAL A 234 1.89 -2.77 3.24
CA VAL A 234 2.91 -3.84 3.18
C VAL A 234 3.14 -4.41 4.58
N ARG A 235 3.26 -3.57 5.60
CA ARG A 235 3.39 -4.01 7.00
C ARG A 235 2.21 -4.87 7.44
N ASP A 236 1.00 -4.48 7.05
CA ASP A 236 -0.23 -5.20 7.37
C ASP A 236 -0.28 -6.57 6.73
N HIS A 237 0.11 -6.64 5.45
CA HIS A 237 0.23 -7.88 4.70
C HIS A 237 1.26 -8.83 5.34
N LEU A 238 2.48 -8.35 5.63
CA LEU A 238 3.52 -9.14 6.27
C LEU A 238 3.07 -9.64 7.66
N ALA A 239 2.36 -8.81 8.43
CA ALA A 239 1.82 -9.23 9.73
C ALA A 239 0.79 -10.36 9.57
N GLU A 240 -0.08 -10.30 8.56
CA GLU A 240 -1.04 -11.38 8.29
C GLU A 240 -0.33 -12.66 7.82
N LEU A 241 0.73 -12.57 7.01
CA LEU A 241 1.55 -13.74 6.65
C LEU A 241 2.18 -14.40 7.88
N ILE A 242 2.72 -13.60 8.81
CA ILE A 242 3.27 -14.09 10.08
C ILE A 242 2.18 -14.81 10.90
N LEU A 243 1.01 -14.20 11.07
CA LEU A 243 -0.09 -14.77 11.85
C LEU A 243 -0.63 -16.07 11.21
N ARG A 244 -0.67 -16.15 9.88
CA ARG A 244 -1.00 -17.38 9.15
C ARG A 244 0.03 -18.47 9.38
N ASN A 245 1.32 -18.12 9.42
CA ASN A 245 2.41 -19.06 9.69
C ASN A 245 2.33 -19.61 11.13
N GLU A 246 1.97 -18.77 12.10
CA GLU A 246 1.80 -19.17 13.51
C GLU A 246 0.54 -20.02 13.75
N THR A 247 -0.50 -19.82 12.93
CA THR A 247 -1.79 -20.51 13.08
C THR A 247 -1.90 -21.63 12.05
N SER A 248 -1.36 -22.82 12.35
CA SER A 248 -1.38 -23.98 11.42
C SER A 248 -2.78 -24.42 10.94
N ALA A 249 -3.85 -23.90 11.54
CA ALA A 249 -5.24 -24.13 11.14
C ALA A 249 -5.76 -23.14 10.06
N ARG A 250 -5.01 -22.07 9.77
CA ARG A 250 -5.45 -21.00 8.87
C ARG A 250 -4.90 -21.24 7.47
N ALA A 251 -5.48 -22.22 6.79
CA ALA A 251 -5.24 -22.43 5.36
C ALA A 251 -5.47 -21.12 4.59
N ALA A 252 -4.71 -20.93 3.50
CA ALA A 252 -5.00 -19.85 2.58
C ALA A 252 -6.48 -19.98 2.17
N PRO A 253 -7.27 -18.90 2.26
CA PRO A 253 -8.65 -18.99 1.86
C PRO A 253 -8.74 -19.33 0.36
N GLU A 254 -9.37 -20.46 0.03
CA GLU A 254 -9.62 -20.85 -1.36
C GLU A 254 -10.33 -19.71 -2.12
N PRO A 255 -9.93 -19.43 -3.38
CA PRO A 255 -10.62 -18.48 -4.22
C PRO A 255 -12.08 -18.91 -4.35
N GLY A 256 -12.99 -18.00 -4.06
CA GLY A 256 -14.42 -18.28 -4.05
C GLY A 256 -15.22 -17.02 -4.32
N PRO A 257 -16.51 -17.16 -4.64
CA PRO A 257 -17.36 -16.01 -4.92
C PRO A 257 -17.41 -15.07 -3.72
N ALA A 258 -17.54 -13.77 -4.01
CA ALA A 258 -17.75 -12.76 -2.99
C ALA A 258 -18.92 -13.11 -2.06
N PRO A 259 -18.74 -13.02 -0.74
CA PRO A 259 -19.82 -13.19 0.24
C PRO A 259 -21.03 -12.30 -0.07
N ALA A 260 -22.24 -12.81 0.19
CA ALA A 260 -23.48 -12.13 -0.17
C ALA A 260 -23.65 -10.79 0.54
N ASP A 261 -23.21 -10.69 1.80
CA ASP A 261 -23.18 -9.46 2.59
C ASP A 261 -22.25 -8.39 1.98
N MET A 262 -21.08 -8.80 1.49
CA MET A 262 -20.17 -7.88 0.77
C MET A 262 -20.81 -7.37 -0.53
N LYS A 263 -21.49 -8.24 -1.28
CA LYS A 263 -22.24 -7.82 -2.49
C LYS A 263 -23.37 -6.85 -2.14
N GLN A 264 -24.11 -7.10 -1.06
CA GLN A 264 -25.17 -6.20 -0.61
C GLN A 264 -24.61 -4.82 -0.21
N GLN A 265 -23.48 -4.79 0.50
CA GLN A 265 -22.78 -3.54 0.84
C GLN A 265 -22.28 -2.81 -0.41
N LEU A 266 -21.75 -3.55 -1.39
CA LEU A 266 -21.31 -3.00 -2.67
C LEU A 266 -22.47 -2.31 -3.42
N THR A 267 -23.63 -2.98 -3.51
CA THR A 267 -24.84 -2.42 -4.15
C THR A 267 -25.38 -1.20 -3.39
N ALA A 268 -25.26 -1.16 -2.05
CA ALA A 268 -25.69 -0.03 -1.24
C ALA A 268 -24.78 1.20 -1.35
N THR A 269 -23.56 1.03 -1.90
CA THR A 269 -22.59 2.13 -2.04
C THR A 269 -23.00 3.04 -3.20
N ARG A 270 -23.14 4.35 -2.93
CA ARG A 270 -23.59 5.35 -3.92
C ARG A 270 -22.54 5.74 -4.95
N PHE A 271 -21.26 5.55 -4.61
CA PHE A 271 -20.13 5.89 -5.48
C PHE A 271 -19.70 4.66 -6.29
N PRO A 272 -18.98 4.83 -7.41
CA PRO A 272 -18.37 3.70 -8.12
C PRO A 272 -17.58 2.83 -7.16
N ALA A 273 -17.97 1.56 -7.05
CA ALA A 273 -17.32 0.61 -6.17
C ALA A 273 -17.12 -0.75 -6.86
N ILE A 274 -15.97 -1.36 -6.59
CA ILE A 274 -15.53 -2.62 -7.18
C ILE A 274 -15.06 -3.52 -6.06
N LEU A 275 -15.42 -4.79 -6.15
CA LEU A 275 -14.92 -5.83 -5.28
C LEU A 275 -13.92 -6.69 -6.08
N LEU A 276 -12.67 -6.71 -5.63
CA LEU A 276 -11.57 -7.44 -6.27
C LEU A 276 -11.15 -8.64 -5.45
N THR A 277 -10.60 -9.70 -6.05
CA THR A 277 -9.90 -10.76 -5.31
C THR A 277 -8.59 -10.22 -4.75
N ALA A 278 -8.22 -10.66 -3.54
CA ALA A 278 -6.96 -10.27 -2.93
C ALA A 278 -5.75 -10.84 -3.71
N GLY A 279 -4.68 -10.05 -3.83
CA GLY A 279 -3.44 -10.44 -4.48
C GLY A 279 -3.45 -10.26 -6.01
N LEU A 280 -4.40 -10.87 -6.74
CA LEU A 280 -4.42 -10.82 -8.21
C LEU A 280 -5.33 -9.73 -8.81
N PHE A 281 -6.24 -9.16 -8.03
CA PHE A 281 -7.16 -8.10 -8.47
C PHE A 281 -8.18 -8.53 -9.55
N ASP A 282 -8.60 -9.79 -9.53
CA ASP A 282 -9.71 -10.24 -10.38
C ASP A 282 -11.02 -9.61 -9.91
N ILE A 283 -11.88 -9.22 -10.83
CA ILE A 283 -13.10 -8.48 -10.50
C ILE A 283 -14.18 -9.49 -10.07
N ALA A 284 -14.47 -9.52 -8.78
CA ALA A 284 -15.50 -10.38 -8.20
C ALA A 284 -16.91 -9.78 -8.35
N ALA A 285 -17.03 -8.46 -8.27
CA ALA A 285 -18.28 -7.72 -8.50
C ALA A 285 -18.01 -6.22 -8.72
N ALA A 286 -18.94 -5.51 -9.35
CA ALA A 286 -18.96 -4.04 -9.42
C ALA A 286 -20.41 -3.55 -9.26
N ASN A 287 -20.61 -2.37 -8.67
CA ASN A 287 -21.93 -1.75 -8.66
C ASN A 287 -22.23 -1.01 -9.97
N ASP A 288 -23.50 -0.64 -10.19
CA ASP A 288 -23.94 0.02 -11.41
C ASP A 288 -23.19 1.33 -11.68
N ALA A 289 -22.89 2.09 -10.62
CA ALA A 289 -22.10 3.32 -10.71
C ALA A 289 -20.69 3.07 -11.27
N ALA A 290 -20.03 1.98 -10.85
CA ALA A 290 -18.74 1.57 -11.40
C ALA A 290 -18.86 1.10 -12.85
N VAL A 291 -19.87 0.30 -13.18
CA VAL A 291 -20.08 -0.15 -14.58
C VAL A 291 -20.30 1.04 -15.52
N GLN A 292 -21.03 2.05 -15.05
CA GLN A 292 -21.25 3.28 -15.83
C GLN A 292 -19.97 4.14 -15.95
N LYS A 293 -19.20 4.29 -14.85
CA LYS A 293 -18.04 5.18 -14.82
C LYS A 293 -16.75 4.54 -15.33
N LEU A 294 -16.67 3.21 -15.37
CA LEU A 294 -15.50 2.43 -15.77
C LEU A 294 -15.91 1.46 -16.89
N PRO A 295 -16.12 1.97 -18.13
CA PRO A 295 -16.58 1.13 -19.22
C PRO A 295 -15.62 -0.03 -19.49
N ARG A 296 -16.19 -1.19 -19.85
CA ARG A 296 -15.45 -2.43 -20.18
C ARG A 296 -14.65 -3.04 -19.03
N LEU A 297 -14.78 -2.48 -17.82
CA LEU A 297 -14.14 -3.01 -16.61
C LEU A 297 -14.48 -4.50 -16.41
N LEU A 298 -15.76 -4.87 -16.49
CA LEU A 298 -16.20 -6.25 -16.30
C LEU A 298 -15.73 -7.19 -17.42
N GLU A 299 -15.60 -6.69 -18.65
CA GLU A 299 -15.10 -7.47 -19.81
C GLU A 299 -13.65 -7.89 -19.60
N ALA A 300 -12.84 -7.02 -18.99
CA ALA A 300 -11.43 -7.31 -18.70
C ALA A 300 -11.26 -8.39 -17.62
N GLY A 301 -12.26 -8.59 -16.74
CA GLY A 301 -12.25 -9.59 -15.66
C GLY A 301 -11.20 -9.37 -14.55
N ASN A 302 -10.25 -8.46 -14.74
CA ASN A 302 -9.19 -8.13 -13.80
C ASN A 302 -8.86 -6.63 -13.89
N PHE A 303 -8.71 -5.99 -12.74
CA PHE A 303 -8.55 -4.53 -12.68
C PHE A 303 -7.23 -4.05 -13.28
N LEU A 304 -6.13 -4.77 -13.04
CA LEU A 304 -4.84 -4.44 -13.64
C LEU A 304 -4.83 -4.68 -15.15
N ARG A 305 -5.48 -5.75 -15.64
CA ARG A 305 -5.64 -5.95 -17.09
C ARG A 305 -6.41 -4.80 -17.73
N TRP A 306 -7.49 -4.34 -17.10
CA TRP A 306 -8.23 -3.18 -17.58
C TRP A 306 -7.37 -1.91 -17.59
N LEU A 307 -6.63 -1.63 -16.51
CA LEU A 307 -5.73 -0.48 -16.44
C LEU A 307 -4.64 -0.52 -17.53
N VAL A 308 -4.03 -1.69 -17.74
CA VAL A 308 -2.83 -1.83 -18.58
C VAL A 308 -3.16 -1.98 -20.06
N TYR A 309 -4.21 -2.72 -20.42
CA TYR A 309 -4.53 -3.05 -21.83
C TYR A 309 -5.72 -2.27 -22.40
N ASP A 310 -6.68 -1.84 -21.58
CA ASP A 310 -7.87 -1.17 -22.12
C ASP A 310 -7.58 0.34 -22.32
N PRO A 311 -7.66 0.86 -23.56
CA PRO A 311 -7.48 2.30 -23.80
C PRO A 311 -8.50 3.16 -23.03
N MET A 312 -9.67 2.61 -22.68
CA MET A 312 -10.66 3.31 -21.85
C MET A 312 -10.12 3.67 -20.48
N ALA A 313 -9.24 2.87 -19.89
CA ALA A 313 -8.67 3.19 -18.59
C ALA A 313 -7.85 4.49 -18.63
N ARG A 314 -7.14 4.75 -19.72
CA ARG A 314 -6.39 6.00 -19.93
C ARG A 314 -7.29 7.20 -20.17
N LEU A 315 -8.45 7.00 -20.78
CA LEU A 315 -9.45 8.06 -20.97
C LEU A 315 -10.13 8.39 -19.64
N VAL A 316 -10.47 7.37 -18.85
CA VAL A 316 -11.06 7.55 -17.51
C VAL A 316 -10.05 8.22 -16.58
N PHE A 317 -8.84 7.70 -16.45
CA PHE A 317 -7.79 8.29 -15.62
C PHE A 317 -6.90 9.23 -16.44
N ALA A 318 -7.47 10.32 -16.96
CA ALA A 318 -6.81 11.20 -17.91
C ALA A 318 -5.48 11.81 -17.41
N GLY A 319 -4.56 12.06 -18.33
CA GLY A 319 -3.27 12.71 -18.04
C GLY A 319 -2.33 11.82 -17.22
N SER A 320 -1.79 12.35 -16.13
CA SER A 320 -0.88 11.60 -15.24
C SER A 320 -1.61 10.63 -14.30
N ALA A 321 -2.92 10.79 -14.12
CA ALA A 321 -3.73 9.98 -13.19
C ALA A 321 -3.64 8.49 -13.51
N TRP A 322 -3.72 8.11 -14.79
CA TRP A 322 -3.60 6.71 -15.21
C TRP A 322 -2.27 6.11 -14.80
N HIS A 323 -1.18 6.86 -15.00
CA HIS A 323 0.15 6.37 -14.68
C HIS A 323 0.30 6.15 -13.17
N GLU A 324 -0.17 7.10 -12.37
CA GLU A 324 -0.18 7.03 -10.91
C GLU A 324 -0.98 5.83 -10.39
N VAL A 325 -2.25 5.71 -10.82
CA VAL A 325 -3.13 4.60 -10.41
C VAL A 325 -2.54 3.26 -10.83
N THR A 326 -2.10 3.12 -12.08
CA THR A 326 -1.52 1.85 -12.56
C THR A 326 -0.23 1.50 -11.83
N THR A 327 0.59 2.48 -11.49
CA THR A 327 1.81 2.28 -10.70
C THR A 327 1.47 1.81 -9.28
N VAL A 328 0.49 2.43 -8.61
CA VAL A 328 0.03 2.02 -7.27
C VAL A 328 -0.48 0.58 -7.28
N PHE A 329 -1.30 0.20 -8.26
CA PHE A 329 -1.81 -1.18 -8.33
C PHE A 329 -0.74 -2.18 -8.75
N THR A 330 0.23 -1.78 -9.58
CA THR A 330 1.37 -2.63 -9.94
C THR A 330 2.28 -2.87 -8.73
N TYR A 331 2.56 -1.82 -7.95
CA TYR A 331 3.26 -1.92 -6.67
C TYR A 331 2.49 -2.82 -5.70
N ALA A 332 1.18 -2.60 -5.56
CA ALA A 332 0.31 -3.43 -4.72
C ALA A 332 0.32 -4.91 -5.16
N LEU A 333 0.32 -5.21 -6.46
CA LEU A 333 0.45 -6.57 -6.98
C LEU A 333 1.74 -7.21 -6.48
N HIS A 334 2.87 -6.52 -6.57
CA HIS A 334 4.17 -7.07 -6.21
C HIS A 334 4.20 -7.62 -4.78
N TYR A 335 3.78 -6.82 -3.80
CA TYR A 335 3.85 -7.17 -2.39
C TYR A 335 2.66 -8.01 -1.91
N LEU A 336 1.44 -7.66 -2.30
CA LEU A 336 0.23 -8.27 -1.71
C LEU A 336 -0.10 -9.65 -2.28
N SER A 337 0.41 -9.98 -3.47
CA SER A 337 0.21 -11.30 -4.07
C SER A 337 1.11 -12.37 -3.45
N ARG A 338 2.32 -12.01 -3.01
CA ARG A 338 3.29 -12.98 -2.46
C ARG A 338 2.78 -13.60 -1.16
N GLY A 339 2.80 -14.94 -1.10
CA GLY A 339 2.28 -15.71 0.04
C GLY A 339 0.75 -15.73 0.16
N THR A 340 0.03 -14.97 -0.68
CA THR A 340 -1.44 -14.92 -0.68
C THR A 340 -2.04 -15.78 -1.79
N VAL A 341 -1.42 -15.78 -2.97
CA VAL A 341 -1.91 -16.51 -4.14
C VAL A 341 -0.87 -17.51 -4.66
N PRO A 342 -1.27 -18.54 -5.43
CA PRO A 342 -0.31 -19.48 -6.01
C PRO A 342 0.73 -18.77 -6.87
N GLU A 343 2.01 -19.08 -6.67
CA GLU A 343 3.12 -18.42 -7.38
C GLU A 343 3.00 -18.55 -8.90
N GLN A 344 2.48 -19.67 -9.40
CA GLN A 344 2.24 -19.86 -10.84
C GLN A 344 1.23 -18.86 -11.40
N ALA A 345 0.12 -18.60 -10.68
CA ALA A 345 -0.90 -17.64 -11.13
C ALA A 345 -0.37 -16.20 -11.08
N ARG A 346 0.38 -15.87 -10.03
CA ARG A 346 1.08 -14.60 -9.88
C ARG A 346 2.08 -14.37 -11.02
N ALA A 347 2.97 -15.34 -11.27
CA ALA A 347 3.97 -15.26 -12.32
C ALA A 347 3.34 -15.15 -13.72
N ALA A 348 2.23 -15.86 -13.97
CA ALA A 348 1.50 -15.77 -15.23
C ALA A 348 0.93 -14.35 -15.47
N LEU A 349 0.31 -13.74 -14.45
CA LEU A 349 -0.19 -12.36 -14.56
C LEU A 349 0.95 -11.36 -14.75
N ILE A 350 2.06 -11.50 -14.02
CA ILE A 350 3.23 -10.61 -14.18
C ILE A 350 3.81 -10.76 -15.59
N ALA A 351 3.96 -11.98 -16.11
CA ALA A 351 4.50 -12.24 -17.44
C ALA A 351 3.58 -11.66 -18.53
N GLU A 352 2.27 -11.79 -18.36
CA GLU A 352 1.28 -11.13 -19.20
C GLU A 352 1.51 -9.62 -19.20
N LEU A 353 1.38 -8.96 -18.04
CA LEU A 353 1.49 -7.50 -17.92
C LEU A 353 2.83 -6.96 -18.43
N SER A 354 3.91 -7.73 -18.27
CA SER A 354 5.26 -7.39 -18.75
C SER A 354 5.38 -7.26 -20.27
N THR A 355 4.38 -7.71 -21.04
CA THR A 355 4.36 -7.47 -22.48
C THR A 355 4.10 -6.00 -22.83
N GLN A 356 3.60 -5.20 -21.88
CA GLN A 356 3.39 -3.77 -22.09
C GLN A 356 4.67 -2.97 -21.79
N PRO A 357 5.11 -2.07 -22.70
CA PRO A 357 6.38 -1.34 -22.56
C PRO A 357 6.52 -0.54 -21.27
N GLU A 358 5.42 -0.01 -20.73
CA GLU A 358 5.43 0.81 -19.52
C GLU A 358 5.48 -0.02 -18.22
N PHE A 359 5.10 -1.30 -18.28
CA PHE A 359 4.97 -2.15 -17.09
C PHE A 359 6.29 -2.33 -16.33
N PRO A 360 7.45 -2.61 -16.97
CA PRO A 360 8.72 -2.70 -16.26
C PRO A 360 9.02 -1.45 -15.43
N ARG A 361 8.73 -0.25 -15.95
CA ARG A 361 8.94 0.99 -15.19
C ARG A 361 8.05 1.05 -13.95
N MET A 362 6.77 0.72 -14.10
CA MET A 362 5.80 0.70 -12.99
C MET A 362 6.12 -0.37 -11.95
N TRP A 363 6.59 -1.54 -12.38
CA TRP A 363 6.98 -2.66 -11.53
C TRP A 363 8.16 -2.31 -10.62
N THR A 364 9.13 -1.59 -11.18
CA THR A 364 10.30 -1.13 -10.43
C THR A 364 10.07 0.15 -9.65
N ALA A 365 8.90 0.81 -9.82
CA ALA A 365 8.60 2.04 -9.12
C ALA A 365 8.50 1.77 -7.61
N ARG A 366 8.86 2.79 -6.83
CA ARG A 366 8.71 2.79 -5.38
C ARG A 366 7.77 3.92 -5.01
N ILE A 367 6.91 3.64 -4.04
CA ILE A 367 5.86 4.54 -3.60
C ILE A 367 6.09 4.77 -2.12
N ASP A 368 6.40 6.00 -1.79
CA ASP A 368 6.65 6.39 -0.41
C ASP A 368 5.32 6.58 0.33
N GLY A 369 5.30 6.16 1.59
CA GLY A 369 4.17 6.41 2.48
C GLY A 369 2.98 5.47 2.27
N GLN A 370 1.79 6.04 2.22
CA GLN A 370 0.52 5.31 2.24
C GLN A 370 -0.02 5.13 0.81
N LEU A 371 -0.43 3.91 0.46
CA LEU A 371 -0.96 3.64 -0.90
C LEU A 371 -2.38 4.20 -1.09
N PHE A 372 -3.21 4.16 -0.04
CA PHE A 372 -4.61 4.61 -0.11
C PHE A 372 -5.02 5.44 1.11
N PRO A 373 -5.80 6.52 0.99
CA PRO A 373 -6.50 6.96 -0.21
C PRO A 373 -5.54 7.54 -1.26
N LEU A 374 -5.75 7.15 -2.52
CA LEU A 374 -5.07 7.72 -3.65
C LEU A 374 -5.92 8.85 -4.23
N HIS A 375 -5.45 10.09 -4.07
CA HIS A 375 -6.13 11.26 -4.62
C HIS A 375 -5.75 11.41 -6.08
N THR A 376 -6.73 11.31 -6.96
CA THR A 376 -6.52 11.34 -8.41
C THR A 376 -7.69 12.03 -9.11
N THR A 377 -7.69 12.05 -10.43
CA THR A 377 -8.79 12.60 -11.22
C THR A 377 -9.37 11.54 -12.15
N ILE A 378 -10.68 11.59 -12.34
CA ILE A 378 -11.36 10.81 -13.38
C ILE A 378 -12.09 11.73 -14.34
N ALA A 379 -11.96 11.47 -15.63
CA ALA A 379 -12.72 12.13 -16.67
C ALA A 379 -13.89 11.26 -17.11
N ASP A 380 -14.96 11.89 -17.56
CA ASP A 380 -15.99 11.18 -18.30
C ASP A 380 -15.42 10.84 -19.69
N PRO A 381 -15.37 9.57 -20.12
CA PRO A 381 -14.80 9.22 -21.41
C PRO A 381 -15.59 9.81 -22.58
N THR A 382 -16.86 10.18 -22.37
CA THR A 382 -17.67 10.88 -23.39
C THR A 382 -17.43 12.39 -23.40
N HIS A 383 -16.92 12.96 -22.31
CA HIS A 383 -16.68 14.39 -22.13
C HIS A 383 -15.33 14.62 -21.42
N SER A 384 -14.23 14.31 -22.12
CA SER A 384 -12.88 14.27 -21.54
C SER A 384 -12.36 15.61 -21.00
N SER A 385 -13.03 16.73 -21.32
CA SER A 385 -12.69 18.06 -20.80
C SER A 385 -13.07 18.26 -19.33
N GLN A 386 -13.92 17.40 -18.76
CA GLN A 386 -14.39 17.51 -17.38
C GLN A 386 -13.78 16.41 -16.50
N ALA A 387 -12.61 16.71 -15.92
CA ALA A 387 -11.99 15.86 -14.91
C ALA A 387 -12.54 16.20 -13.52
N THR A 388 -12.98 15.18 -12.79
CA THR A 388 -13.48 15.29 -11.40
C THR A 388 -12.44 14.74 -10.44
N PRO A 389 -12.04 15.49 -9.40
CA PRO A 389 -11.14 14.98 -8.38
C PRO A 389 -11.85 13.90 -7.54
N ILE A 390 -11.16 12.79 -7.32
CA ILE A 390 -11.65 11.66 -6.54
C ILE A 390 -10.56 11.15 -5.58
N ALA A 391 -11.00 10.47 -4.54
CA ALA A 391 -10.18 9.64 -3.69
C ALA A 391 -10.52 8.18 -3.98
N LEU A 392 -9.56 7.44 -4.52
CA LEU A 392 -9.64 5.99 -4.62
C LEU A 392 -9.28 5.40 -3.26
N THR A 393 -10.26 4.77 -2.62
CA THR A 393 -10.17 4.25 -1.26
C THR A 393 -10.27 2.73 -1.27
N VAL A 394 -9.56 2.07 -0.35
CA VAL A 394 -9.73 0.64 -0.06
C VAL A 394 -10.32 0.52 1.34
N SER A 395 -11.52 -0.05 1.44
CA SER A 395 -12.31 -0.04 2.69
C SER A 395 -12.24 -1.35 3.48
N THR A 396 -11.94 -2.46 2.81
CA THR A 396 -11.66 -3.73 3.48
C THR A 396 -10.27 -3.66 4.10
N PRO A 397 -10.14 -3.87 5.43
CA PRO A 397 -8.82 -3.91 6.04
C PRO A 397 -8.01 -5.04 5.42
N TRP A 398 -6.77 -4.72 5.06
CA TRP A 398 -5.77 -5.68 4.59
C TRP A 398 -5.45 -6.78 5.64
N ARG A 399 -5.99 -6.67 6.87
CA ARG A 399 -5.63 -7.44 8.08
C ARG A 399 -6.57 -8.59 8.45
N ALA A 400 -7.54 -8.94 7.62
CA ALA A 400 -8.35 -10.14 7.82
C ALA A 400 -8.02 -11.13 6.70
N PRO A 401 -8.49 -12.40 6.71
CA PRO A 401 -8.40 -13.24 5.52
C PRO A 401 -9.43 -12.74 4.50
N ALA A 402 -9.38 -11.45 4.18
CA ALA A 402 -10.24 -10.75 3.27
C ALA A 402 -9.87 -11.29 1.90
N ARG A 403 -10.66 -12.27 1.46
CA ARG A 403 -10.62 -12.80 0.08
C ARG A 403 -10.82 -11.70 -0.95
N HIS A 404 -11.40 -10.59 -0.51
CA HIS A 404 -11.83 -9.51 -1.38
C HIS A 404 -11.39 -8.14 -0.87
N LEU A 405 -11.01 -7.29 -1.82
CA LEU A 405 -10.69 -5.88 -1.64
C LEU A 405 -11.85 -5.03 -2.16
N ASN A 406 -12.46 -4.21 -1.32
CA ASN A 406 -13.48 -3.26 -1.75
C ASN A 406 -12.85 -1.90 -2.04
N ILE A 407 -12.88 -1.53 -3.32
CA ILE A 407 -12.36 -0.28 -3.85
C ILE A 407 -13.52 0.66 -4.15
N SER A 408 -13.43 1.92 -3.73
CA SER A 408 -14.44 2.94 -4.00
C SER A 408 -13.81 4.23 -4.50
N LEU A 409 -14.41 4.83 -5.53
CA LEU A 409 -14.02 6.13 -6.10
C LEU A 409 -14.91 7.22 -5.50
N VAL A 410 -14.47 7.83 -4.40
CA VAL A 410 -15.24 8.83 -3.66
C VAL A 410 -14.87 10.23 -4.17
N PRO A 411 -15.82 11.10 -4.54
CA PRO A 411 -15.50 12.49 -4.89
C PRO A 411 -14.73 13.20 -3.77
N SER A 412 -13.62 13.86 -4.11
CA SER A 412 -12.87 14.70 -3.16
C SER A 412 -13.60 16.04 -3.04
N THR A 413 -14.10 16.37 -1.85
CA THR A 413 -14.75 17.67 -1.55
C THR A 413 -13.74 18.76 -1.25
#